data_AF-A0AAD6EHI3-F1
#
_entry.id   AF-A0AAD6EHI3-F1
#
_cell.length_a   1.000
_cell.length_b   1.000
_cell.length_c   1.000
_cell.angle_alpha   90.00
_cell.angle_beta   90.00
_cell.angle_gamma   90.00
#
_symmetry.space_group_name_H-M   'P 1'
#
loop_
_entity.id
_entity.type
_entity.pdbx_description
1 polymer ?
#
loop_
_entity_poly.entity_id
_entity_poly.type
_entity_poly.pdbx_seq_one_letter_code
_entity_poly.pdbx_strand_id
1 'polypeptide(L)'
;MDIDYASEFEAYSDPPSPSRTLKHTLGLLNGTYKVRSSDIEDEWPLAMPSDGITLSLRVNGKEIWGTYEFGMFEGVLWMPERPMRPSFDRIPFKWRGRETDEGEMSFEDDQEGWIEFWGDGDIVGMISCFGDLYFRGQRIDSTVRTASDLRNEWDGYNDEEYERENRARWGGW
;
A
#
# COMPACT_ATOMS: atom_id res chain seq x y z
N MET A 1 0.52 22.96 49.17
CA MET A 1 0.32 21.57 48.74
C MET A 1 0.71 21.56 47.29
N ASP A 2 2.00 21.37 47.06
CA ASP A 2 2.60 21.28 45.73
C ASP A 2 2.30 19.88 45.21
N ILE A 3 1.46 19.81 44.18
CA ILE A 3 1.21 18.58 43.46
C ILE A 3 2.24 18.56 42.33
N ASP A 4 3.20 17.65 42.46
CA ASP A 4 4.29 17.40 41.53
C ASP A 4 3.72 17.03 40.15
N TYR A 5 3.55 18.05 39.31
CA TYR A 5 3.03 18.00 37.93
C TYR A 5 4.07 17.42 36.94
N ALA A 6 4.84 16.42 37.37
CA ALA A 6 5.95 15.85 36.60
C ALA A 6 5.78 14.35 36.30
N SER A 7 4.75 13.68 36.80
CA SER A 7 4.65 12.21 36.70
C SER A 7 3.67 11.66 35.66
N GLU A 8 2.94 12.50 34.91
CA GLU A 8 1.93 12.00 33.95
C GLU A 8 2.33 12.08 32.46
N PHE A 9 3.44 12.73 32.12
CA PHE A 9 3.87 12.84 30.71
C PHE A 9 4.66 11.62 30.20
N GLU A 10 5.13 10.74 31.08
CA GLU A 10 5.90 9.54 30.67
C GLU A 10 5.01 8.32 30.35
N ALA A 11 3.70 8.39 30.58
CA ALA A 11 2.77 7.28 30.32
C ALA A 11 2.21 7.26 28.88
N TYR A 12 2.45 8.31 28.09
CA TYR A 12 1.98 8.47 26.70
C TYR A 12 3.12 8.60 25.70
N SER A 13 4.27 7.98 25.97
CA SER A 13 5.24 7.78 24.90
C SER A 13 4.73 6.65 24.02
N ASP A 14 4.35 6.99 22.78
CA ASP A 14 4.20 5.99 21.71
C ASP A 14 5.40 5.03 21.78
N PRO A 15 5.19 3.71 21.57
CA PRO A 15 6.30 2.77 21.51
C PRO A 15 7.33 3.33 20.52
N PRO A 16 8.62 3.34 20.87
CA PRO A 16 9.63 3.94 20.01
C PRO A 16 9.51 3.34 18.61
N SER A 17 9.24 4.20 17.63
CA SER A 17 9.10 3.78 16.23
C SER A 17 10.27 2.86 15.89
N PRO A 18 10.04 1.66 15.33
CA PRO A 18 11.09 0.67 15.20
C PRO A 18 12.25 1.27 14.41
N SER A 19 13.47 1.13 14.94
CA SER A 19 14.64 1.87 14.49
C SER A 19 14.80 1.84 12.97
N ARG A 20 14.98 3.03 12.37
CA ARG A 20 15.27 3.20 10.95
C ARG A 20 16.67 2.66 10.64
N THR A 21 16.75 1.36 10.35
CA THR A 21 18.01 0.65 10.17
C THR A 21 17.96 -0.17 8.88
N LEU A 22 18.83 0.14 7.93
CA LEU A 22 18.99 -0.67 6.73
C LEU A 22 19.53 -2.05 7.10
N LYS A 23 18.98 -3.08 6.46
CA LYS A 23 19.52 -4.43 6.53
C LYS A 23 20.74 -4.56 5.63
N HIS A 24 21.53 -5.59 5.87
CA HIS A 24 22.72 -5.88 5.05
C HIS A 24 22.35 -6.39 3.65
N THR A 25 21.17 -6.99 3.49
CA THR A 25 20.69 -7.56 2.24
C THR A 25 19.32 -7.02 1.87
N LEU A 26 19.08 -6.85 0.56
CA LEU A 26 17.74 -6.51 0.06
C LEU A 26 16.75 -7.64 0.31
N GLY A 27 17.23 -8.88 0.26
CA GLY A 27 16.40 -10.07 0.31
C GLY A 27 15.55 -10.23 -0.95
N LEU A 28 14.58 -11.15 -0.91
CA LEU A 28 13.58 -11.26 -1.96
C LEU A 28 12.70 -10.01 -1.97
N LEU A 29 12.22 -9.57 -3.13
CA LEU A 29 11.19 -8.54 -3.22
C LEU A 29 9.81 -9.16 -3.44
N ASN A 30 9.77 -10.31 -4.12
CA ASN A 30 8.56 -11.07 -4.38
C ASN A 30 7.94 -11.53 -3.06
N GLY A 31 6.64 -11.29 -2.91
CA GLY A 31 5.89 -11.78 -1.78
C GLY A 31 4.79 -10.85 -1.30
N THR A 32 4.04 -11.34 -0.33
CA THR A 32 2.99 -10.61 0.38
C THR A 32 3.57 -10.01 1.64
N TYR A 33 3.31 -8.72 1.83
CA TYR A 33 3.70 -7.92 2.97
C TYR A 33 2.45 -7.68 3.80
N LYS A 34 2.53 -7.99 5.09
CA LYS A 34 1.54 -7.52 6.05
C LYS A 34 1.84 -6.06 6.32
N VAL A 35 0.86 -5.19 6.10
CA VAL A 35 1.02 -3.74 6.18
C VAL A 35 0.32 -3.22 7.43
N ARG A 36 0.84 -2.12 7.97
CA ARG A 36 0.22 -1.32 9.03
C ARG A 36 0.24 0.14 8.60
N SER A 37 -0.84 0.84 8.87
CA SER A 37 -0.99 2.27 8.58
C SER A 37 -2.01 2.84 9.56
N SER A 38 -1.55 3.75 10.42
CA SER A 38 -2.45 4.46 11.34
C SER A 38 -3.49 5.26 10.57
N ASP A 39 -3.08 5.89 9.46
CA ASP A 39 -3.97 6.69 8.61
C ASP A 39 -5.17 5.86 8.12
N ILE A 40 -4.95 4.60 7.72
CA ILE A 40 -6.03 3.69 7.29
C ILE A 40 -6.83 3.17 8.48
N GLU A 41 -6.14 2.75 9.54
CA GLU A 41 -6.78 2.15 10.73
C GLU A 41 -7.70 3.14 11.46
N ASP A 42 -7.34 4.43 11.48
CA ASP A 42 -8.09 5.50 12.14
C ASP A 42 -9.24 6.03 11.28
N GLU A 43 -9.04 6.20 9.97
CA GLU A 43 -10.07 6.71 9.04
C GLU A 43 -11.14 5.65 8.70
N TRP A 44 -10.73 4.38 8.51
CA TRP A 44 -11.65 3.31 8.10
C TRP A 44 -11.58 2.04 8.96
N PRO A 45 -11.79 2.14 10.29
CA PRO A 45 -11.70 0.99 11.19
C PRO A 45 -12.70 -0.13 10.85
N LEU A 46 -13.82 0.20 10.21
CA LEU A 46 -14.87 -0.75 9.81
C LEU A 46 -14.61 -1.45 8.47
N ALA A 47 -13.73 -0.89 7.63
CA ALA A 47 -13.36 -1.47 6.33
C ALA A 47 -12.11 -2.36 6.41
N MET A 48 -11.52 -2.51 7.60
CA MET A 48 -10.31 -3.29 7.80
C MET A 48 -10.58 -4.80 7.64
N PRO A 49 -9.82 -5.51 6.79
CA PRO A 49 -9.90 -6.96 6.69
C PRO A 49 -9.51 -7.61 8.02
N SER A 50 -10.14 -8.73 8.36
CA SER A 50 -9.89 -9.45 9.63
C SER A 50 -8.44 -9.92 9.79
N ASP A 51 -7.74 -10.17 8.68
CA ASP A 51 -6.34 -10.59 8.68
C ASP A 51 -5.34 -9.40 8.61
N GLY A 52 -5.88 -8.18 8.51
CA GLY A 52 -5.15 -6.93 8.28
C GLY A 52 -4.96 -6.61 6.80
N ILE A 53 -4.46 -5.41 6.52
CA ILE A 53 -4.19 -4.92 5.17
C ILE A 53 -2.90 -5.52 4.59
N THR A 54 -2.87 -5.70 3.27
CA THR A 54 -1.76 -6.36 2.60
C THR A 54 -1.27 -5.63 1.36
N LEU A 55 0.01 -5.84 1.05
CA LEU A 55 0.63 -5.43 -0.20
C LEU A 55 1.38 -6.63 -0.77
N SER A 56 1.03 -7.07 -1.97
CA SER A 56 1.72 -8.15 -2.68
C SER A 56 2.60 -7.57 -3.78
N LEU A 57 3.87 -7.95 -3.86
CA LEU A 57 4.81 -7.47 -4.88
C LEU A 57 5.36 -8.62 -5.73
N ARG A 58 5.50 -8.38 -7.03
CA ARG A 58 6.04 -9.29 -8.05
C ARG A 58 6.99 -8.57 -8.99
N VAL A 59 8.26 -8.96 -8.95
CA VAL A 59 9.30 -8.53 -9.89
C VAL A 59 9.05 -9.15 -11.27
N ASN A 60 9.16 -8.32 -12.30
CA ASN A 60 9.13 -8.69 -13.70
C ASN A 60 10.24 -7.95 -14.47
N GLY A 61 11.42 -8.56 -14.58
CA GLY A 61 12.59 -7.91 -15.17
C GLY A 61 13.07 -6.72 -14.33
N LYS A 62 12.89 -5.51 -14.86
CA LYS A 62 13.21 -4.26 -14.14
C LYS A 62 12.02 -3.68 -13.38
N GLU A 63 10.82 -4.12 -13.70
CA GLU A 63 9.58 -3.59 -13.14
C GLU A 63 9.16 -4.39 -11.91
N ILE A 64 8.30 -3.78 -11.09
CA ILE A 64 7.58 -4.46 -10.03
C ILE A 64 6.09 -4.17 -10.22
N TRP A 65 5.30 -5.23 -10.23
CA TRP A 65 3.85 -5.16 -10.19
C TRP A 65 3.37 -5.58 -8.82
N GLY A 66 2.29 -5.00 -8.32
CA GLY A 66 1.75 -5.39 -7.04
C GLY A 66 0.25 -5.23 -6.91
N THR A 67 -0.32 -5.89 -5.91
CA THR A 67 -1.71 -5.71 -5.49
C THR A 67 -1.71 -5.12 -4.10
N TYR A 68 -2.48 -4.07 -3.86
CA TYR A 68 -2.71 -3.52 -2.53
C TYR A 68 -4.16 -3.76 -2.12
N GLU A 69 -4.35 -4.09 -0.85
CA GLU A 69 -5.66 -4.28 -0.21
C GLU A 69 -5.63 -3.53 1.11
N PHE A 70 -6.02 -2.25 1.07
CA PHE A 70 -5.90 -1.27 2.15
C PHE A 70 -7.27 -0.98 2.79
N GLY A 71 -8.11 -2.00 2.86
CA GLY A 71 -9.46 -1.93 3.43
C GLY A 71 -10.43 -1.25 2.48
N MET A 72 -10.58 0.07 2.60
CA MET A 72 -11.51 0.83 1.76
C MET A 72 -11.04 0.95 0.31
N PHE A 73 -9.73 0.80 0.06
CA PHE A 73 -9.16 0.87 -1.28
C PHE A 73 -8.40 -0.39 -1.64
N GLU A 74 -8.61 -0.87 -2.85
CA GLU A 74 -7.91 -2.01 -3.42
C GLU A 74 -7.52 -1.78 -4.87
N GLY A 75 -6.45 -2.43 -5.32
CA GLY A 75 -6.08 -2.39 -6.73
C GLY A 75 -4.66 -2.83 -7.02
N VAL A 76 -4.11 -2.31 -8.12
CA VAL A 76 -2.81 -2.68 -8.65
C VAL A 76 -1.85 -1.49 -8.57
N LEU A 77 -0.61 -1.75 -8.20
CA LEU A 77 0.49 -0.80 -8.35
C LEU A 77 1.53 -1.28 -9.34
N TRP A 78 2.23 -0.33 -9.94
CA TRP A 78 3.31 -0.55 -10.89
C TRP A 78 4.49 0.37 -10.61
N MET A 79 5.66 -0.22 -10.39
CA MET A 79 6.95 0.45 -10.32
C MET A 79 7.73 0.19 -11.61
N PRO A 80 8.20 1.24 -12.31
CA PRO A 80 9.00 1.07 -13.52
C PRO A 80 10.42 0.54 -13.24
N GLU A 81 10.89 0.69 -12.00
CA GLU A 81 12.25 0.33 -11.59
C GLU A 81 12.25 -0.41 -10.24
N ARG A 82 13.00 -1.51 -10.17
CA ARG A 82 13.25 -2.26 -8.93
C ARG A 82 14.48 -1.74 -8.20
N PRO A 83 14.48 -1.73 -6.86
CA PRO A 83 15.70 -1.50 -6.10
C PRO A 83 16.69 -2.65 -6.30
N MET A 84 17.98 -2.31 -6.26
CA MET A 84 19.09 -3.27 -6.39
C MET A 84 19.82 -3.54 -5.06
N ARG A 85 19.58 -2.71 -4.05
CA ARG A 85 20.16 -2.77 -2.71
C ARG A 85 19.18 -2.14 -1.71
N PRO A 86 19.28 -2.45 -0.41
CA PRO A 86 18.58 -1.69 0.60
C PRO A 86 18.99 -0.23 0.55
N SER A 87 18.01 0.68 0.61
CA SER A 87 18.27 2.10 0.77
C SER A 87 17.04 2.81 1.35
N PHE A 88 17.26 4.06 1.76
CA PHE A 88 16.19 4.99 2.08
C PHE A 88 15.71 5.77 0.85
N ASP A 89 16.10 5.33 -0.35
CA ASP A 89 15.65 5.96 -1.59
C ASP A 89 14.18 5.60 -1.80
N ARG A 90 13.39 6.62 -2.10
CA ARG A 90 11.97 6.46 -2.42
C ARG A 90 11.85 5.99 -3.86
N ILE A 91 11.39 4.76 -4.04
CA ILE A 91 11.13 4.20 -5.36
C ILE A 91 9.69 4.56 -5.74
N PRO A 92 9.47 5.42 -6.76
CA PRO A 92 8.13 5.85 -7.13
C PRO A 92 7.35 4.72 -7.81
N PHE A 93 6.04 4.74 -7.63
CA PHE A 93 5.10 3.88 -8.32
C PHE A 93 3.86 4.65 -8.75
N LYS A 94 3.15 4.11 -9.73
CA LYS A 94 1.76 4.48 -10.00
C LYS A 94 0.82 3.41 -9.48
N TRP A 95 -0.40 3.80 -9.17
CA TRP A 95 -1.45 2.86 -8.77
C TRP A 95 -2.72 3.09 -9.58
N ARG A 96 -3.56 2.06 -9.65
CA ARG A 96 -4.95 2.11 -10.12
C ARG A 96 -5.78 1.21 -9.23
N GLY A 97 -7.04 1.50 -9.05
CA GLY A 97 -7.87 0.72 -8.15
C GLY A 97 -9.30 1.18 -8.06
N ARG A 98 -9.95 0.77 -7.00
CA ARG A 98 -11.32 1.15 -6.69
C ARG A 98 -11.52 1.31 -5.19
N GLU A 99 -12.49 2.14 -4.83
CA GLU A 99 -13.08 2.13 -3.49
C GLU A 99 -13.99 0.90 -3.33
N THR A 100 -14.01 0.27 -2.16
CA THR A 100 -14.75 -0.98 -1.91
C THR A 100 -16.22 -0.78 -1.55
N ASP A 101 -16.66 0.43 -1.18
CA ASP A 101 -18.07 0.73 -0.86
C ASP A 101 -18.86 1.13 -2.12
N GLU A 102 -18.62 2.33 -2.65
CA GLU A 102 -19.34 2.82 -3.84
C GLU A 102 -18.83 2.22 -5.15
N GLY A 103 -17.65 1.59 -5.12
CA GLY A 103 -17.05 0.96 -6.29
C GLY A 103 -16.53 1.96 -7.32
N GLU A 104 -16.20 3.18 -6.92
CA GLU A 104 -15.62 4.20 -7.79
C GLU A 104 -14.20 3.79 -8.21
N MET A 105 -13.89 3.87 -9.50
CA MET A 105 -12.57 3.52 -10.02
C MET A 105 -11.65 4.74 -10.06
N SER A 106 -10.40 4.53 -9.70
CA SER A 106 -9.31 5.49 -9.83
C SER A 106 -8.29 4.93 -10.82
N PHE A 107 -8.09 5.65 -11.94
CA PHE A 107 -7.12 5.25 -12.98
C PHE A 107 -6.37 6.39 -13.69
N GLU A 108 -6.47 7.61 -13.19
CA GLU A 108 -5.79 8.81 -13.68
C GLU A 108 -4.27 8.74 -13.52
N ASP A 109 -3.57 9.65 -14.20
CA ASP A 109 -2.11 9.63 -14.30
C ASP A 109 -1.38 10.20 -13.07
N ASP A 110 -2.09 10.92 -12.19
CA ASP A 110 -1.57 11.55 -10.96
C ASP A 110 -1.65 10.62 -9.73
N GLN A 111 -2.05 9.37 -9.94
CA GLN A 111 -2.15 8.33 -8.93
C GLN A 111 -0.78 7.76 -8.62
N GLU A 112 -0.14 8.34 -7.61
CA GLU A 112 1.27 8.11 -7.30
C GLU A 112 1.49 7.60 -5.87
N GLY A 113 2.72 7.16 -5.62
CA GLY A 113 3.19 6.76 -4.31
C GLY A 113 4.66 6.40 -4.38
N TRP A 114 5.22 6.00 -3.24
CA TRP A 114 6.59 5.53 -3.19
C TRP A 114 6.79 4.44 -2.14
N ILE A 115 7.83 3.62 -2.34
CA ILE A 115 8.27 2.60 -1.39
C ILE A 115 9.79 2.75 -1.17
N GLU A 116 10.21 2.83 0.08
CA GLU A 116 11.58 2.60 0.53
C GLU A 116 11.76 1.11 0.89
N PHE A 117 12.78 0.48 0.34
CA PHE A 117 13.09 -0.93 0.62
C PHE A 117 14.28 -1.01 1.58
N TRP A 118 13.99 -1.25 2.86
CA TRP A 118 15.01 -1.26 3.92
C TRP A 118 15.74 -2.60 4.03
N GLY A 119 15.27 -3.61 3.31
CA GLY A 119 15.89 -4.92 3.17
C GLY A 119 15.25 -6.00 4.04
N ASP A 120 15.54 -7.25 3.73
CA ASP A 120 14.97 -8.46 4.35
C ASP A 120 13.43 -8.43 4.53
N GLY A 121 12.74 -7.80 3.58
CA GLY A 121 11.29 -7.71 3.57
C GLY A 121 10.69 -6.58 4.42
N ASP A 122 11.49 -5.69 5.01
CA ASP A 122 11.01 -4.46 5.65
C ASP A 122 10.88 -3.34 4.60
N ILE A 123 9.69 -2.75 4.54
CA ILE A 123 9.35 -1.66 3.63
C ILE A 123 8.64 -0.53 4.38
N VAL A 124 8.84 0.69 3.91
CA VAL A 124 8.06 1.87 4.30
C VAL A 124 7.59 2.55 3.03
N GLY A 125 6.38 3.07 3.02
CA GLY A 125 5.87 3.74 1.84
C GLY A 125 4.80 4.76 2.12
N MET A 126 4.37 5.38 1.04
CA MET A 126 3.20 6.26 0.99
C MET A 126 2.44 5.96 -0.30
N ILE A 127 1.11 5.96 -0.22
CA ILE A 127 0.20 5.90 -1.37
C ILE A 127 -0.78 7.07 -1.31
N SER A 128 -1.06 7.70 -2.46
CA SER A 128 -1.94 8.86 -2.55
C SER A 128 -3.37 8.51 -2.95
N CYS A 129 -4.01 7.50 -2.34
CA CYS A 129 -5.36 7.06 -2.72
C CYS A 129 -6.51 7.80 -2.03
N PHE A 130 -6.25 8.45 -0.90
CA PHE A 130 -7.17 9.36 -0.23
C PHE A 130 -6.34 10.29 0.68
N GLY A 131 -5.76 11.32 0.07
CA GLY A 131 -4.61 12.00 0.68
C GLY A 131 -3.39 11.08 0.78
N ASP A 132 -2.37 11.52 1.51
CA ASP A 132 -1.12 10.77 1.69
C ASP A 132 -1.25 9.76 2.83
N LEU A 133 -1.38 8.48 2.50
CA LEU A 133 -1.43 7.40 3.49
C LEU A 133 -0.07 6.76 3.64
N TYR A 134 0.50 6.83 4.84
CA TYR A 134 1.81 6.27 5.17
C TYR A 134 1.66 4.86 5.71
N PHE A 135 2.58 3.99 5.31
CA PHE A 135 2.52 2.60 5.72
C PHE A 135 3.89 1.99 5.98
N ARG A 136 3.89 0.92 6.79
CA ARG A 136 5.03 0.03 7.00
C ARG A 136 4.62 -1.41 6.74
N GLY A 137 5.46 -2.15 6.02
CA GLY A 137 5.20 -3.54 5.66
C GLY A 137 6.32 -4.48 6.06
N GLN A 138 5.96 -5.70 6.43
CA GLN A 138 6.89 -6.81 6.62
C GLN A 138 6.46 -7.99 5.75
N ARG A 139 7.37 -8.53 4.93
CA ARG A 139 7.08 -9.72 4.11
C ARG A 139 6.76 -10.93 4.99
N ILE A 140 5.65 -11.60 4.70
CA ILE A 140 5.15 -12.79 5.40
C ILE A 140 5.00 -14.03 4.51
N ASP A 141 4.85 -13.85 3.19
CA ASP A 141 4.74 -14.93 2.21
C ASP A 141 5.51 -14.55 0.92
N SER A 142 5.80 -15.53 0.07
CA SER A 142 6.43 -15.41 -1.24
C SER A 142 5.48 -15.69 -2.42
N THR A 143 4.28 -16.20 -2.17
CA THR A 143 3.30 -16.52 -3.21
C THR A 143 2.54 -15.28 -3.64
N VAL A 144 2.61 -14.93 -4.93
CA VAL A 144 1.94 -13.75 -5.50
C VAL A 144 1.46 -14.05 -6.91
N ARG A 145 0.44 -13.31 -7.35
CA ARG A 145 -0.08 -13.34 -8.73
C ARG A 145 1.01 -13.08 -9.76
N THR A 146 0.78 -13.49 -11.00
CA THR A 146 1.75 -13.24 -12.07
C THR A 146 1.68 -11.78 -12.50
N ALA A 147 2.79 -11.25 -13.02
CA ALA A 147 2.80 -9.88 -13.55
C ALA A 147 1.80 -9.70 -14.72
N SER A 148 1.55 -10.75 -15.50
CA SER A 148 0.54 -10.72 -16.56
C SER A 148 -0.88 -10.55 -16.00
N ASP A 149 -1.21 -11.25 -14.92
CA ASP A 149 -2.54 -11.12 -14.28
C ASP A 149 -2.75 -9.71 -13.72
N LEU A 150 -1.69 -9.14 -13.11
CA LEU A 150 -1.71 -7.80 -12.54
C LEU A 150 -1.81 -6.72 -13.62
N ARG A 151 -1.09 -6.89 -14.73
CA ARG A 151 -1.17 -6.00 -15.87
C ARG A 151 -2.55 -6.03 -16.53
N ASN A 152 -3.14 -7.20 -16.70
CA ASN A 152 -4.48 -7.32 -17.25
C ASN A 152 -5.51 -6.58 -16.38
N GLU A 153 -5.38 -6.66 -15.06
CA GLU A 153 -6.25 -5.91 -14.14
C GLU A 153 -5.99 -4.40 -14.21
N TRP A 154 -4.72 -3.98 -14.24
CA TRP A 154 -4.34 -2.58 -14.46
C TRP A 154 -4.96 -1.98 -15.72
N ASP A 155 -4.91 -2.72 -16.82
CA ASP A 155 -5.47 -2.33 -18.12
C ASP A 155 -7.02 -2.32 -18.08
N GLY A 156 -7.63 -3.06 -17.15
CA GLY A 156 -9.08 -3.06 -16.89
C GLY A 156 -9.57 -1.83 -16.12
N TYR A 157 -8.70 -1.10 -15.44
CA TYR A 157 -9.06 0.20 -14.87
C TYR A 157 -8.96 1.28 -15.97
N ASN A 158 -10.09 1.54 -16.64
CA ASN A 158 -10.19 2.49 -17.75
C ASN A 158 -11.63 3.05 -17.91
N ASP A 159 -11.77 4.10 -18.73
CA ASP A 159 -13.04 4.79 -18.99
C ASP A 159 -14.14 3.86 -19.50
N GLU A 160 -13.83 2.93 -20.40
CA GLU A 160 -14.83 2.04 -21.01
C GLU A 160 -15.46 1.11 -19.96
N GLU A 161 -14.63 0.54 -19.10
CA GLU A 161 -15.05 -0.34 -18.01
C GLU A 161 -15.80 0.44 -16.92
N TYR A 162 -15.34 1.65 -16.60
CA TYR A 162 -16.04 2.57 -15.70
C TYR A 162 -17.44 2.92 -16.22
N GLU A 163 -17.57 3.35 -17.48
CA GLU A 163 -18.87 3.64 -18.08
C GLU A 163 -19.78 2.41 -18.15
N ARG A 164 -19.21 1.23 -18.40
CA ARG A 164 -19.96 -0.03 -18.41
C ARG A 164 -20.50 -0.34 -17.02
N GLU A 165 -19.69 -0.24 -15.97
CA GLU A 165 -20.13 -0.45 -14.59
C GLU A 165 -21.15 0.61 -14.15
N ASN A 166 -20.91 1.89 -14.47
CA ASN A 166 -21.84 2.98 -14.17
C ASN A 166 -23.20 2.79 -14.85
N ARG A 167 -23.21 2.40 -16.14
CA ARG A 167 -24.46 2.06 -16.87
C ARG A 167 -25.16 0.83 -16.28
N ALA A 168 -24.43 -0.17 -15.82
CA ALA A 168 -25.03 -1.33 -15.17
C ALA A 168 -25.66 -0.99 -13.81
N ARG A 169 -25.08 -0.03 -13.07
CA ARG A 169 -25.57 0.42 -11.76
C ARG A 169 -26.74 1.41 -11.87
N TRP A 170 -26.74 2.31 -12.86
CA TRP A 170 -27.65 3.46 -12.91
C TRP A 170 -28.37 3.68 -14.26
N GLY A 171 -28.03 2.92 -15.30
CA GLY A 171 -28.52 3.11 -16.67
C GLY A 171 -29.86 2.43 -17.01
N GLY A 172 -30.57 1.89 -16.01
CA GLY A 172 -31.90 1.32 -16.20
C GLY A 172 -33.00 2.35 -16.02
N TRP A 173 -33.26 3.17 -17.04
CA TRP A 173 -34.53 3.89 -17.21
C TRP A 173 -35.09 3.65 -18.61
#